data_AF-A0A151J577-F1
#
_entry.id   AF-A0A151J577-F1
#
_cell.length_a   1.000
_cell.length_b   1.000
_cell.length_c   1.000
_cell.angle_alpha   90.00
_cell.angle_beta   90.00
_cell.angle_gamma   90.00
#
_symmetry.space_group_name_H-M   'P 1'
#
loop_
_entity.id
_entity.type
_entity.pdbx_description
1 polymer ?
#
loop_
_entity_poly.entity_id
_entity_poly.type
_entity_poly.pdbx_seq_one_letter_code
_entity_poly.pdbx_strand_id
1 'polypeptide(L)'
;SITNKTNISASVSINNVSLHRKDNIREDSIRDDGIREDSIRDDSIREDSIREDSNLEKENDFKAFLVQWACTHRISHVALSHLLSGLRAALPTFSNLPKCAKTLLRTPRSSVITEIFPGQYCHFSIEYSILQFLSRSKNTVSSPIQIQIGIDGLPISRSSSNQLWPILGRIMPNGKVFLIGCYFGKTKPADVNKFLQQFVEEISNLINKGVTYNEITFSISVHSIICDAPAKSFITLTKGHTGYFSCSKCTIEGDFIANRICFPNFHYEARTDDSFSNHIQEEHHLGRSILLNIPHFDIVSHIPLDYMHMICIGVVKKLIKLWISPLKTRCLFSYKMKNISKSLLDIRHFIPKEFARRPREIQDFAQWKATELRQFLLYTGSVVLQKELNSVIFSNFLTLHVAIRILCQRNPDEYIEYARKLLKHFVECFIKIYVLVRIACTYIYVGICIIIQYSPIQ
;
A
#
# COMPACT_ATOMS: atom_id res chain seq x y z
N SER A 1 -59.82 -34.92 19.67
CA SER A 1 -59.47 -36.34 19.85
C SER A 1 -58.39 -36.67 18.83
N ILE A 2 -57.19 -37.10 19.28
CA ILE A 2 -56.71 -38.50 19.24
C ILE A 2 -56.39 -38.91 17.78
N THR A 3 -55.24 -39.41 17.33
CA THR A 3 -53.89 -39.76 17.81
C THR A 3 -53.16 -40.19 16.51
N ASN A 4 -51.92 -39.77 16.26
CA ASN A 4 -50.69 -40.55 16.47
C ASN A 4 -50.56 -41.93 15.79
N LYS A 5 -49.50 -42.04 14.97
CA LYS A 5 -48.51 -43.13 14.81
C LYS A 5 -48.48 -43.89 13.48
N THR A 6 -47.33 -43.80 12.81
CA THR A 6 -46.49 -45.00 12.58
C THR A 6 -45.03 -44.58 12.38
N ASN A 7 -44.19 -45.07 13.29
CA ASN A 7 -42.73 -45.08 13.22
C ASN A 7 -42.28 -46.16 12.22
N ILE A 8 -41.28 -45.87 11.40
CA ILE A 8 -40.33 -46.88 10.92
C ILE A 8 -38.93 -46.34 11.17
N SER A 9 -38.24 -46.97 12.10
CA SER A 9 -36.81 -46.84 12.36
C SER A 9 -36.03 -47.65 11.32
N ALA A 10 -35.07 -47.01 10.65
CA ALA A 10 -33.99 -47.70 9.95
C ALA A 10 -32.67 -47.00 10.27
N SER A 11 -31.86 -47.68 11.07
CA SER A 11 -30.46 -47.37 11.35
C SER A 11 -29.60 -47.69 10.13
N VAL A 12 -28.91 -46.69 9.57
CA VAL A 12 -27.78 -46.91 8.64
C VAL A 12 -26.67 -45.93 8.99
N SER A 13 -25.56 -46.49 9.47
CA SER A 13 -24.27 -45.84 9.64
C SER A 13 -23.74 -45.36 8.29
N ILE A 14 -23.35 -44.08 8.18
CA ILE A 14 -22.61 -43.58 7.02
C ILE A 14 -21.39 -42.79 7.48
N ASN A 15 -20.26 -43.24 6.94
CA ASN A 15 -18.90 -42.81 7.21
C ASN A 15 -18.62 -41.34 6.91
N ASN A 16 -17.68 -40.81 7.70
CA ASN A 16 -16.94 -39.57 7.50
C ASN A 16 -16.46 -39.40 6.04
N VAL A 17 -16.89 -38.32 5.38
CA VAL A 17 -16.11 -37.69 4.31
C VAL A 17 -16.20 -36.17 4.47
N SER A 18 -15.09 -35.59 4.91
CA SER A 18 -14.81 -34.16 4.88
C SER A 18 -14.78 -33.67 3.43
N LEU A 19 -15.77 -32.86 3.04
CA LEU A 19 -15.82 -32.20 1.73
C LEU A 19 -15.14 -30.84 1.82
N HIS A 20 -13.83 -30.80 1.59
CA HIS A 20 -13.12 -29.57 1.27
C HIS A 20 -13.65 -29.01 -0.06
N ARG A 21 -14.44 -27.93 -0.01
CA ARG A 21 -14.82 -27.16 -1.20
C ARG A 21 -13.69 -26.21 -1.58
N LYS A 22 -13.12 -26.42 -2.77
CA LYS A 22 -12.12 -25.55 -3.39
C LYS A 22 -12.78 -24.27 -3.92
N ASP A 23 -12.35 -23.12 -3.41
CA ASP A 23 -12.71 -21.81 -3.94
C ASP A 23 -11.83 -21.48 -5.16
N ASN A 24 -12.45 -21.34 -6.33
CA ASN A 24 -11.78 -20.94 -7.56
C ASN A 24 -11.47 -19.43 -7.54
N ILE A 25 -10.19 -19.09 -7.56
CA ILE A 25 -9.69 -17.71 -7.73
C ILE A 25 -9.89 -17.31 -9.19
N ARG A 26 -10.67 -16.23 -9.43
CA ARG A 26 -10.77 -15.58 -10.74
C ARG A 26 -9.72 -14.48 -10.85
N GLU A 27 -8.89 -14.57 -11.88
CA GLU A 27 -7.99 -13.49 -12.33
C GLU A 27 -8.77 -12.50 -13.20
N ASP A 28 -8.56 -11.20 -13.02
CA ASP A 28 -9.13 -10.16 -13.90
C ASP A 28 -8.08 -9.13 -14.35
N SER A 29 -7.72 -9.29 -15.63
CA SER A 29 -7.43 -8.32 -16.71
C SER A 29 -6.51 -7.09 -16.52
N ILE A 30 -5.32 -7.17 -17.13
CA ILE A 30 -4.38 -6.06 -17.41
C ILE A 30 -4.69 -5.45 -18.80
N ARG A 31 -4.67 -4.12 -18.89
CA ARG A 31 -4.81 -3.35 -20.14
C ARG A 31 -3.46 -3.11 -20.82
N ASP A 32 -3.49 -3.37 -22.12
CA ASP A 32 -2.45 -3.22 -23.14
C ASP A 32 -1.98 -1.75 -23.30
N ASP A 33 -0.70 -1.57 -23.62
CA ASP A 33 -0.10 -0.38 -24.25
C ASP A 33 1.40 -0.62 -24.52
N GLY A 34 1.74 -0.93 -25.78
CA GLY A 34 2.85 -0.35 -26.57
C GLY A 34 4.31 -0.64 -26.17
N ILE A 35 4.94 -1.56 -26.91
CA ILE A 35 6.35 -2.00 -26.87
C ILE A 35 7.34 -0.93 -27.37
N ARG A 36 8.56 -0.89 -26.81
CA ARG A 36 9.84 -0.76 -27.54
C ARG A 36 10.97 -1.48 -26.78
N GLU A 37 11.63 -2.42 -27.46
CA GLU A 37 12.81 -3.17 -27.00
C GLU A 37 14.08 -2.34 -27.21
N ASP A 38 15.05 -2.47 -26.30
CA ASP A 38 16.45 -2.17 -26.63
C ASP A 38 17.38 -3.22 -25.99
N SER A 39 18.20 -3.80 -26.87
CA SER A 39 19.11 -4.93 -26.69
C SER A 39 20.37 -4.58 -25.90
N ILE A 40 20.76 -5.47 -24.97
CA ILE A 40 22.03 -5.42 -24.24
C ILE A 40 23.11 -6.16 -25.08
N ARG A 41 24.21 -5.47 -25.39
CA ARG A 41 25.46 -6.11 -25.85
C ARG A 41 26.48 -6.12 -24.73
N ASP A 42 27.11 -7.29 -24.58
CA ASP A 42 28.20 -7.58 -23.65
C ASP A 42 29.53 -7.38 -24.37
N ASP A 43 30.45 -6.61 -23.79
CA ASP A 43 31.82 -6.46 -24.26
C ASP A 43 32.77 -6.70 -23.08
N SER A 44 33.47 -7.83 -23.16
CA SER A 44 34.61 -8.19 -22.32
C SER A 44 35.88 -7.50 -22.83
N ILE A 45 36.85 -7.19 -21.97
CA ILE A 45 38.30 -7.18 -22.32
C ILE A 45 39.20 -7.13 -21.06
N ARG A 46 40.18 -8.04 -21.16
CA ARG A 46 41.52 -8.27 -20.59
C ARG A 46 42.18 -7.26 -19.65
N GLU A 47 42.85 -7.84 -18.65
CA GLU A 47 43.86 -7.25 -17.78
C GLU A 47 45.20 -7.14 -18.51
N ASP A 48 45.87 -6.00 -18.38
CA ASP A 48 47.32 -5.88 -18.57
C ASP A 48 47.92 -5.00 -17.45
N SER A 49 49.08 -5.44 -16.99
CA SER A 49 49.87 -5.01 -15.83
C SER A 49 50.36 -3.55 -15.86
N ILE A 50 50.34 -2.87 -14.71
CA ILE A 50 50.76 -1.45 -14.56
C ILE A 50 52.07 -1.34 -13.77
N ARG A 51 53.03 -0.59 -14.34
CA ARG A 51 54.17 0.04 -13.65
C ARG A 51 53.73 1.38 -13.05
N GLU A 52 54.15 1.69 -11.82
CA GLU A 52 53.77 2.90 -11.09
C GLU A 52 54.47 4.16 -11.66
N ASP A 53 53.67 5.19 -11.98
CA ASP A 53 54.11 6.49 -12.48
C ASP A 53 53.34 7.62 -11.78
N SER A 54 54.06 8.66 -11.37
CA SER A 54 53.61 9.81 -10.54
C SER A 54 52.42 10.61 -11.10
N ASN A 55 52.08 10.46 -12.38
CA ASN A 55 50.87 11.03 -12.99
C ASN A 55 49.58 10.29 -12.59
N LEU A 56 49.66 9.03 -12.18
CA LEU A 56 48.51 8.24 -11.73
C LEU A 56 47.89 8.78 -10.43
N GLU A 57 48.70 9.35 -9.53
CA GLU A 57 48.21 9.89 -8.26
C GLU A 57 47.30 11.12 -8.47
N LYS A 58 47.72 12.07 -9.30
CA LYS A 58 46.91 13.27 -9.61
C LYS A 58 45.64 12.94 -10.40
N GLU A 59 45.69 11.93 -11.28
CA GLU A 59 44.51 11.47 -12.02
C GLU A 59 43.52 10.73 -11.11
N ASN A 60 44.03 10.00 -10.11
CA ASN A 60 43.21 9.37 -9.06
C ASN A 60 42.55 10.40 -8.14
N ASP A 61 43.23 11.49 -7.80
CA ASP A 61 42.65 12.61 -7.02
C ASP A 61 41.50 13.28 -7.76
N PHE A 62 41.63 13.50 -9.07
CA PHE A 62 40.55 14.09 -9.86
C PHE A 62 39.32 13.16 -9.97
N LYS A 63 39.55 11.85 -10.15
CA LYS A 63 38.47 10.84 -10.12
C LYS A 63 37.76 10.84 -8.76
N ALA A 64 38.51 10.88 -7.66
CA ALA A 64 37.95 10.94 -6.31
C ALA A 64 37.11 12.20 -6.08
N PHE A 65 37.60 13.36 -6.54
CA PHE A 65 36.84 14.61 -6.52
C PHE A 65 35.52 14.49 -7.29
N LEU A 66 35.53 13.95 -8.53
CA LEU A 66 34.31 13.81 -9.33
C LEU A 66 33.27 12.89 -8.68
N VAL A 67 33.72 11.80 -8.05
CA VAL A 67 32.83 10.90 -7.28
C VAL A 67 32.20 11.66 -6.12
N GLN A 68 33.02 12.35 -5.32
CA GLN A 68 32.55 13.10 -4.16
C GLN A 68 31.56 14.20 -4.58
N TRP A 69 31.93 15.00 -5.57
CA TRP A 69 31.10 16.07 -6.11
C TRP A 69 29.75 15.53 -6.62
N ALA A 70 29.76 14.46 -7.42
CA ALA A 70 28.54 13.87 -7.95
C ALA A 70 27.60 13.37 -6.84
N CYS A 71 28.14 12.71 -5.82
CA CYS A 71 27.40 12.22 -4.67
C CYS A 71 26.85 13.36 -3.81
N THR A 72 27.67 14.37 -3.51
CA THR A 72 27.28 15.54 -2.70
C THR A 72 26.16 16.33 -3.36
N HIS A 73 26.24 16.55 -4.67
CA HIS A 73 25.26 17.36 -5.41
C HIS A 73 24.12 16.54 -6.06
N ARG A 74 24.08 15.22 -5.83
CA ARG A 74 23.06 14.30 -6.40
C ARG A 74 22.93 14.44 -7.92
N ILE A 75 24.07 14.50 -8.60
CA ILE A 75 24.12 14.61 -10.05
C ILE A 75 23.53 13.34 -10.66
N SER A 76 22.62 13.49 -11.64
CA SER A 76 22.02 12.35 -12.30
C SER A 76 23.08 11.53 -13.05
N HIS A 77 22.91 10.20 -13.13
CA HIS A 77 23.83 9.35 -13.88
C HIS A 77 23.94 9.75 -15.36
N VAL A 78 22.86 10.27 -15.94
CA VAL A 78 22.86 10.79 -17.32
C VAL A 78 23.77 12.01 -17.43
N ALA A 79 23.58 13.01 -16.57
CA ALA A 79 24.40 14.22 -16.57
C ALA A 79 25.88 13.90 -16.29
N LEU A 80 26.17 13.03 -15.33
CA LEU A 80 27.53 12.61 -15.01
C LEU A 80 28.17 11.84 -16.17
N SER A 81 27.45 10.92 -16.83
CA SER A 81 27.98 10.19 -17.99
C SER A 81 28.23 11.13 -19.18
N HIS A 82 27.39 12.14 -19.36
CA HIS A 82 27.59 13.17 -20.39
C HIS A 82 28.82 14.04 -20.10
N LEU A 83 29.00 14.48 -18.85
CA LEU A 83 30.20 15.20 -18.42
C LEU A 83 31.47 14.36 -18.65
N LEU A 84 31.47 13.09 -18.24
CA LEU A 84 32.60 12.17 -18.44
C LEU A 84 32.94 11.99 -19.92
N SER A 85 31.93 11.84 -20.77
CA SER A 85 32.12 11.73 -22.21
C SER A 85 32.68 13.01 -22.82
N GLY A 86 32.18 14.17 -22.39
CA GLY A 86 32.68 15.48 -22.81
C GLY A 86 34.13 15.73 -22.39
N LEU A 87 34.48 15.41 -21.14
CA LEU A 87 35.86 15.55 -20.63
C LEU A 87 36.85 14.66 -21.40
N ARG A 88 36.47 13.42 -21.71
CA ARG A 88 37.26 12.50 -22.53
C ARG A 88 37.49 13.01 -23.95
N ALA A 89 36.48 13.64 -24.55
CA ALA A 89 36.55 14.11 -25.93
C ALA A 89 37.33 15.43 -26.04
N ALA A 90 37.18 16.32 -25.06
CA ALA A 90 37.80 17.64 -25.09
C ALA A 90 39.28 17.63 -24.72
N LEU A 91 39.72 16.71 -23.85
CA LEU A 91 41.07 16.70 -23.28
C LEU A 91 41.68 15.29 -23.29
N PRO A 92 42.78 15.05 -24.04
CA PRO A 92 43.45 13.75 -24.09
C PRO A 92 43.91 13.25 -22.72
N THR A 93 44.26 14.15 -21.80
CA THR A 93 44.69 13.84 -20.43
C THR A 93 43.62 13.09 -19.62
N PHE A 94 42.34 13.16 -20.02
CA PHE A 94 41.23 12.47 -19.34
C PHE A 94 40.72 11.24 -20.09
N SER A 95 41.49 10.70 -21.05
CA SER A 95 41.10 9.50 -21.80
C SER A 95 40.80 8.28 -20.91
N ASN A 96 41.42 8.22 -19.73
CA ASN A 96 41.27 7.10 -18.77
C ASN A 96 40.13 7.31 -17.76
N LEU A 97 39.35 8.40 -17.87
CA LEU A 97 38.10 8.53 -17.12
C LEU A 97 37.08 7.50 -17.63
N PRO A 98 36.26 6.87 -16.76
CA PRO A 98 35.19 5.99 -17.22
C PRO A 98 34.18 6.75 -18.09
N LYS A 99 33.62 6.12 -19.13
CA LYS A 99 32.53 6.74 -19.95
C LYS A 99 31.20 6.83 -19.19
N CYS A 100 30.99 5.92 -18.25
CA CYS A 100 29.73 5.72 -17.56
C CYS A 100 29.83 6.12 -16.09
N ALA A 101 28.84 6.88 -15.62
CA ALA A 101 28.67 7.24 -14.21
C ALA A 101 28.75 6.03 -13.27
N LYS A 102 28.13 4.91 -13.64
CA LYS A 102 28.13 3.68 -12.82
C LYS A 102 29.55 3.14 -12.58
N THR A 103 30.41 3.24 -13.59
CA THR A 103 31.80 2.80 -13.52
C THR A 103 32.63 3.76 -12.68
N LEU A 104 32.44 5.08 -12.84
CA LEU A 104 33.11 6.07 -12.00
C LEU A 104 32.73 5.92 -10.52
N LEU A 105 31.44 5.78 -10.24
CA LEU A 105 30.91 5.63 -8.89
C LEU A 105 31.14 4.23 -8.29
N ARG A 106 31.80 3.32 -9.03
CA ARG A 106 32.02 1.92 -8.64
C ARG A 106 30.74 1.27 -8.11
N THR A 107 29.61 1.52 -8.78
CA THR A 107 28.33 0.96 -8.36
C THR A 107 28.47 -0.57 -8.26
N PRO A 108 28.13 -1.19 -7.11
CA PRO A 108 28.28 -2.63 -6.92
C PRO A 108 27.62 -3.38 -8.08
N ARG A 109 28.37 -4.30 -8.70
CA ARG A 109 27.90 -5.08 -9.85
C ARG A 109 27.22 -6.39 -9.45
N SER A 110 27.37 -6.79 -8.19
CA SER A 110 26.70 -7.94 -7.60
C SER A 110 26.10 -7.52 -6.26
N SER A 111 24.88 -7.99 -6.03
CA SER A 111 24.24 -8.00 -4.71
C SER A 111 24.02 -9.46 -4.32
N VAL A 112 23.94 -9.74 -3.03
CA VAL A 112 23.53 -11.08 -2.57
C VAL A 112 22.06 -11.27 -2.96
N ILE A 113 21.84 -12.15 -3.93
CA ILE A 113 20.50 -12.52 -4.39
C ILE A 113 20.13 -13.86 -3.76
N THR A 114 18.97 -13.91 -3.13
CA THR A 114 18.36 -15.13 -2.60
C THR A 114 17.29 -15.61 -3.57
N GLU A 115 17.37 -16.88 -3.99
CA GLU A 115 16.32 -17.50 -4.78
C GLU A 115 15.07 -17.71 -3.91
N ILE A 116 13.96 -17.11 -4.31
CA ILE A 116 12.65 -17.27 -3.65
C ILE A 116 11.65 -17.65 -4.74
N PHE A 117 11.34 -18.95 -4.85
CA PHE A 117 10.51 -19.45 -5.94
C PHE A 117 9.19 -18.64 -6.11
N PRO A 118 8.82 -18.25 -7.34
CA PRO A 118 9.47 -18.52 -8.64
C PRO A 118 10.40 -17.38 -9.14
N GLY A 119 10.99 -16.61 -8.23
CA GLY A 119 11.81 -15.45 -8.56
C GLY A 119 12.97 -15.25 -7.58
N GLN A 120 13.39 -14.00 -7.44
CA GLN A 120 14.63 -13.62 -6.78
C GLN A 120 14.40 -12.49 -5.79
N TYR A 121 15.16 -12.45 -4.71
CA TYR A 121 15.08 -11.44 -3.68
C TYR A 121 16.44 -10.83 -3.38
N CYS A 122 16.48 -9.53 -3.17
CA CYS A 122 17.65 -8.78 -2.75
C CYS A 122 17.32 -7.99 -1.48
N HIS A 123 18.18 -8.11 -0.48
CA HIS A 123 18.06 -7.40 0.80
C HIS A 123 19.08 -6.25 0.88
N PHE A 124 18.67 -5.10 1.41
CA PHE A 124 19.45 -3.84 1.39
C PHE A 124 19.83 -3.31 2.79
N SER A 125 19.40 -3.99 3.85
CA SER A 125 19.60 -3.64 5.27
C SER A 125 18.87 -2.38 5.77
N ILE A 126 18.07 -2.58 6.82
CA ILE A 126 17.45 -1.54 7.64
C ILE A 126 18.52 -0.79 8.43
N GLU A 127 19.47 -1.50 9.06
CA GLU A 127 20.50 -0.90 9.91
C GLU A 127 21.32 0.13 9.14
N TYR A 128 21.76 -0.23 7.94
CA TYR A 128 22.48 0.67 7.04
C TYR A 128 21.69 1.96 6.75
N SER A 129 20.39 1.82 6.51
CA SER A 129 19.50 2.95 6.24
C SER A 129 19.31 3.85 7.47
N ILE A 130 19.27 3.28 8.67
CA ILE A 130 19.23 4.02 9.94
C ILE A 130 20.54 4.79 10.16
N LEU A 131 21.70 4.15 9.96
CA LEU A 131 23.00 4.81 10.10
C LEU A 131 23.17 5.96 9.11
N GLN A 132 22.68 5.81 7.88
CA GLN A 132 22.64 6.90 6.91
C GLN A 132 21.71 8.06 7.36
N PHE A 133 20.61 7.74 8.02
CA PHE A 133 19.72 8.75 8.57
C PHE A 133 20.39 9.51 9.74
N LEU A 134 21.01 8.78 10.68
CA LEU A 134 21.70 9.35 11.84
C LEU A 134 22.87 10.25 11.41
N SER A 135 23.70 9.80 10.46
CA SER A 135 24.83 10.61 9.94
C SER A 135 24.42 11.90 9.24
N ARG A 136 23.17 11.98 8.74
CA ARG A 136 22.63 13.19 8.10
C ARG A 136 21.85 14.07 9.06
N SER A 137 21.48 13.55 10.22
CA SER A 137 20.71 14.28 11.21
C SER A 137 21.60 15.32 11.88
N LYS A 138 21.27 16.60 11.71
CA LYS A 138 21.97 17.72 12.37
C LYS A 138 21.43 18.00 13.78
N ASN A 139 20.29 17.40 14.13
CA ASN A 139 19.55 17.63 15.36
C ASN A 139 19.59 16.37 16.22
N THR A 140 19.29 16.52 17.51
CA THR A 140 19.04 15.42 18.44
C THR A 140 17.94 14.51 17.89
N VAL A 141 18.29 13.25 17.65
CA VAL A 141 17.34 12.22 17.23
C VAL A 141 16.70 11.63 18.48
N SER A 142 15.36 11.57 18.48
CA SER A 142 14.61 10.95 19.58
C SER A 142 14.71 9.42 19.49
N SER A 143 14.75 8.77 20.65
CA SER A 143 14.65 7.32 20.81
C SER A 143 13.29 6.99 21.46
N PRO A 144 12.56 5.95 21.02
CA PRO A 144 12.92 5.00 19.97
C PRO A 144 12.83 5.58 18.54
N ILE A 145 13.69 5.09 17.65
CA ILE A 145 13.57 5.30 16.21
C ILE A 145 12.44 4.40 15.71
N GLN A 146 11.32 5.04 15.41
CA GLN A 146 10.13 4.39 14.88
C GLN A 146 10.21 4.23 13.36
N ILE A 147 9.99 3.01 12.88
CA ILE A 147 10.05 2.66 11.45
C ILE A 147 8.66 2.27 10.96
N GLN A 148 8.19 2.96 9.94
CA GLN A 148 7.02 2.57 9.17
C GLN A 148 7.44 1.76 7.95
N ILE A 149 6.78 0.64 7.72
CA ILE A 149 7.09 -0.31 6.64
C ILE A 149 6.00 -0.22 5.57
N GLY A 150 6.38 -0.28 4.31
CA GLY A 150 5.47 -0.37 3.17
C GLY A 150 5.71 -1.65 2.38
N ILE A 151 4.67 -2.43 2.11
CA ILE A 151 4.77 -3.64 1.28
C ILE A 151 3.63 -3.63 0.28
N ASP A 152 3.97 -3.70 -1.01
CA ASP A 152 3.00 -3.70 -2.10
C ASP A 152 3.56 -4.44 -3.34
N GLY A 153 2.68 -4.88 -4.22
CA GLY A 153 3.04 -5.46 -5.51
C GLY A 153 2.96 -4.41 -6.62
N LEU A 154 4.02 -4.25 -7.40
CA LEU A 154 4.08 -3.32 -8.53
C LEU A 154 4.33 -4.08 -9.84
N PRO A 155 3.52 -3.90 -10.88
CA PRO A 155 3.87 -4.36 -12.22
C PRO A 155 5.06 -3.53 -12.74
N ILE A 156 6.08 -4.22 -13.28
CA ILE A 156 7.28 -3.54 -13.81
C ILE A 156 7.07 -3.11 -15.25
N SER A 157 6.34 -3.91 -16.01
CA SER A 157 5.94 -3.58 -17.37
C SER A 157 4.46 -3.90 -17.55
N ARG A 158 3.85 -3.28 -18.57
CA ARG A 158 2.48 -3.59 -18.97
C ARG A 158 2.39 -4.82 -19.87
N SER A 159 3.51 -5.22 -20.48
CA SER A 159 3.60 -6.25 -21.51
C SER A 159 4.19 -7.58 -21.02
N SER A 160 4.71 -7.64 -19.79
CA SER A 160 5.20 -8.86 -19.16
C SER A 160 4.53 -9.09 -17.82
N SER A 161 4.44 -10.35 -17.40
CA SER A 161 3.97 -10.72 -16.07
C SER A 161 4.97 -10.37 -14.96
N ASN A 162 6.08 -9.69 -15.26
CA ASN A 162 7.08 -9.36 -14.25
C ASN A 162 6.52 -8.37 -13.22
N GLN A 163 6.67 -8.74 -11.95
CA GLN A 163 6.22 -8.00 -10.79
C GLN A 163 7.39 -7.77 -9.84
N LEU A 164 7.38 -6.60 -9.22
CA LEU A 164 8.26 -6.23 -8.14
C LEU A 164 7.46 -6.23 -6.83
N TRP A 165 8.05 -6.74 -5.76
CA TRP A 165 7.49 -6.67 -4.42
C TRP A 165 8.54 -6.06 -3.48
N PRO A 166 8.59 -4.73 -3.37
CA PRO A 166 9.47 -4.06 -2.43
C PRO A 166 8.95 -4.15 -0.98
N ILE A 167 9.90 -4.25 -0.07
CA ILE A 167 9.74 -3.93 1.35
C ILE A 167 10.41 -2.56 1.51
N LEU A 168 9.61 -1.54 1.82
CA LEU A 168 10.04 -0.16 1.96
C LEU A 168 10.07 0.22 3.44
N GLY A 169 11.03 1.04 3.84
CA GLY A 169 11.13 1.59 5.18
C GLY A 169 11.04 3.11 5.16
N ARG A 170 10.48 3.69 6.22
CA ARG A 170 10.48 5.13 6.47
C ARG A 170 10.67 5.37 7.96
N ILE A 171 11.67 6.16 8.31
CA ILE A 171 11.85 6.62 9.69
C ILE A 171 10.83 7.73 9.98
N MET A 172 10.06 7.57 11.07
CA MET A 172 9.03 8.53 11.46
C MET A 172 9.63 9.77 12.14
N PRO A 173 8.97 10.95 12.07
CA PRO A 173 7.74 11.23 11.31
C PRO A 173 8.00 11.62 9.84
N ASN A 174 9.18 12.12 9.50
CA ASN A 174 9.45 12.79 8.21
C ASN A 174 10.69 12.26 7.47
N GLY A 175 11.13 11.04 7.81
CA GLY A 175 12.20 10.37 7.09
C GLY A 175 11.86 10.13 5.62
N LYS A 176 12.90 10.03 4.79
CA LYS A 176 12.75 9.58 3.40
C LYS A 176 12.47 8.09 3.38
N VAL A 177 11.72 7.66 2.36
CA VAL A 177 11.52 6.25 2.09
C VAL A 177 12.82 5.65 1.57
N PHE A 178 13.18 4.48 2.07
CA PHE A 178 14.32 3.67 1.63
C PHE A 178 13.86 2.24 1.34
N LEU A 179 14.67 1.50 0.59
CA LEU A 179 14.41 0.11 0.24
C LEU A 179 15.04 -0.79 1.31
N ILE A 180 14.27 -1.70 1.88
CA ILE A 180 14.73 -2.72 2.83
C ILE A 180 15.01 -4.02 2.08
N GLY A 181 14.09 -4.40 1.21
CA GLY A 181 14.17 -5.62 0.43
C GLY A 181 13.37 -5.49 -0.85
N CYS A 182 13.68 -6.32 -1.84
CA CYS A 182 12.98 -6.28 -3.10
C CYS A 182 12.96 -7.66 -3.74
N TYR A 183 11.76 -8.16 -3.99
CA TYR A 183 11.53 -9.37 -4.76
C TYR A 183 11.18 -9.04 -6.21
N PHE A 184 11.71 -9.83 -7.14
CA PHE A 184 11.43 -9.78 -8.56
C PHE A 184 11.04 -11.16 -9.08
N GLY A 185 9.91 -11.26 -9.76
CA GLY A 185 9.46 -12.53 -10.34
C GLY A 185 8.30 -12.35 -11.32
N LYS A 186 7.94 -13.41 -12.04
CA LYS A 186 6.77 -13.43 -12.95
C LYS A 186 5.43 -13.49 -12.21
N THR A 187 5.47 -13.81 -10.93
CA THR A 187 4.31 -13.81 -10.02
C THR A 187 4.80 -13.33 -8.67
N LYS A 188 3.87 -13.05 -7.75
CA LYS A 188 4.24 -12.87 -6.33
C LYS A 188 4.99 -14.10 -5.78
N PRO A 189 5.77 -13.95 -4.69
CA PRO A 189 6.44 -15.08 -4.04
C PRO A 189 5.45 -16.17 -3.66
N ALA A 190 5.79 -17.44 -3.93
CA ALA A 190 4.94 -18.56 -3.57
C ALA A 190 4.86 -18.77 -2.05
N ASP A 191 5.96 -18.48 -1.35
CA ASP A 191 6.07 -18.55 0.10
C ASP A 191 6.38 -17.16 0.67
N VAL A 192 5.39 -16.58 1.33
CA VAL A 192 5.52 -15.23 1.91
C VAL A 192 6.45 -15.21 3.12
N ASN A 193 6.57 -16.31 3.85
CA ASN A 193 7.46 -16.39 5.01
C ASN A 193 8.91 -16.37 4.54
N LYS A 194 9.26 -17.08 3.46
CA LYS A 194 10.59 -16.94 2.84
C LYS A 194 10.87 -15.52 2.33
N PHE A 195 9.87 -14.89 1.72
CA PHE A 195 9.98 -13.50 1.25
C PHE A 195 10.27 -12.51 2.39
N LEU A 196 9.62 -12.69 3.55
CA LEU A 196 9.76 -11.79 4.70
C LEU A 196 10.92 -12.16 5.63
N GLN A 197 11.58 -13.31 5.43
CA GLN A 197 12.51 -13.89 6.39
C GLN A 197 13.65 -12.94 6.80
N GLN A 198 14.44 -12.47 5.83
CA GLN A 198 15.57 -11.56 6.10
C GLN A 198 15.11 -10.25 6.75
N PHE A 199 13.95 -9.74 6.35
CA PHE A 199 13.34 -8.56 6.96
C PHE A 199 13.01 -8.79 8.45
N VAL A 200 12.31 -9.89 8.76
CA VAL A 200 11.87 -10.22 10.13
C VAL A 200 13.07 -10.50 11.03
N GLU A 201 14.07 -11.24 10.54
CA GLU A 201 15.29 -11.53 11.29
C GLU A 201 16.08 -10.25 11.62
N GLU A 202 16.29 -9.37 10.63
CA GLU A 202 17.00 -8.11 10.83
C GLU A 202 16.24 -7.19 11.79
N ILE A 203 14.95 -6.93 11.56
CA ILE A 203 14.19 -5.99 12.40
C ILE A 203 14.06 -6.51 13.84
N SER A 204 13.93 -7.82 14.05
CA SER A 204 13.88 -8.42 15.39
C SER A 204 15.20 -8.23 16.13
N ASN A 205 16.33 -8.41 15.44
CA ASN A 205 17.65 -8.15 16.01
C ASN A 205 17.81 -6.67 16.38
N LEU A 206 17.36 -5.76 15.53
CA LEU A 206 17.43 -4.31 15.76
C LEU A 206 16.52 -3.84 16.91
N ILE A 207 15.33 -4.42 17.06
CA ILE A 207 14.44 -4.14 18.18
C ILE A 207 15.09 -4.57 19.50
N ASN A 208 15.69 -5.76 19.53
CA ASN A 208 16.28 -6.31 20.75
C ASN A 208 17.62 -5.65 21.15
N LYS A 209 18.46 -5.29 20.18
CA LYS A 209 19.81 -4.76 20.42
C LYS A 209 19.92 -3.24 20.31
N GLY A 210 19.02 -2.60 19.56
CA GLY A 210 19.17 -1.22 19.13
C GLY A 210 20.19 -1.04 18.01
N VAL A 211 20.40 0.22 17.61
CA VAL A 211 21.44 0.63 16.65
C VAL A 211 22.40 1.60 17.34
N THR A 212 23.69 1.30 17.31
CA THR A 212 24.71 2.18 17.91
C THR A 212 25.30 3.12 16.86
N TYR A 213 25.29 4.42 17.17
CA TYR A 213 25.92 5.46 16.36
C TYR A 213 26.57 6.50 17.27
N ASN A 214 27.86 6.80 17.05
CA ASN A 214 28.66 7.69 17.91
C ASN A 214 28.53 7.35 19.41
N GLU A 215 28.72 6.07 19.76
CA GLU A 215 28.64 5.54 21.14
C GLU A 215 27.25 5.63 21.81
N ILE A 216 26.24 6.15 21.10
CA ILE A 216 24.85 6.20 21.56
C ILE A 216 24.06 5.06 20.90
N THR A 217 23.41 4.23 21.72
CA THR A 217 22.52 3.17 21.24
C THR A 217 21.08 3.66 21.22
N PHE A 218 20.46 3.64 20.04
CA PHE A 218 19.07 4.01 19.82
C PHE A 218 18.20 2.76 19.82
N SER A 219 17.12 2.77 20.60
CA SER A 219 16.10 1.73 20.55
C SER A 219 15.31 1.82 19.25
N ILE A 220 14.92 0.66 18.71
CA ILE A 220 14.17 0.57 17.45
C ILE A 220 12.78 0.01 17.73
N SER A 221 11.76 0.53 17.05
CA SER A 221 10.42 -0.05 17.06
C SER A 221 9.74 0.05 15.70
N VAL A 222 8.87 -0.92 15.40
CA VAL A 222 8.02 -0.88 14.20
C VAL A 222 6.76 -0.11 14.53
N HIS A 223 6.56 1.03 13.88
CA HIS A 223 5.38 1.85 14.08
C HIS A 223 4.15 1.24 13.39
N SER A 224 4.27 0.87 12.12
CA SER A 224 3.19 0.20 11.38
C SER A 224 3.66 -0.42 10.08
N ILE A 225 2.91 -1.39 9.58
CA ILE A 225 3.03 -1.91 8.21
C ILE A 225 1.85 -1.41 7.38
N ILE A 226 2.14 -0.60 6.36
CA ILE A 226 1.16 -0.01 5.46
C ILE A 226 1.13 -0.83 4.16
N CYS A 227 -0.05 -1.34 3.83
CA CYS A 227 -0.28 -2.14 2.63
C CYS A 227 -1.76 -2.06 2.23
N ASP A 228 -2.04 -2.34 0.95
CA ASP A 228 -3.41 -2.49 0.47
C ASP A 228 -4.02 -3.83 0.94
N ALA A 229 -5.30 -4.07 0.66
CA ALA A 229 -5.98 -5.27 1.17
C ALA A 229 -5.42 -6.60 0.59
N PRO A 230 -5.13 -6.71 -0.72
CA PRO A 230 -4.40 -7.84 -1.28
C PRO A 230 -3.03 -8.10 -0.62
N ALA A 231 -2.15 -7.10 -0.56
CA ALA A 231 -0.82 -7.25 0.02
C ALA A 231 -0.91 -7.59 1.52
N LYS A 232 -1.85 -6.98 2.24
CA LYS A 232 -2.14 -7.33 3.64
C LYS A 232 -2.45 -8.80 3.80
N SER A 233 -3.47 -9.31 3.09
CA SER A 233 -3.87 -10.72 3.20
C SER A 233 -2.74 -11.69 2.85
N PHE A 234 -1.88 -11.29 1.91
CA PHE A 234 -0.69 -12.05 1.53
C PHE A 234 0.33 -12.12 2.67
N ILE A 235 0.76 -10.98 3.22
CA ILE A 235 1.79 -10.93 4.27
C ILE A 235 1.31 -11.48 5.63
N THR A 236 0.00 -11.40 5.91
CA THR A 236 -0.58 -11.93 7.15
C THR A 236 -1.04 -13.38 7.02
N LEU A 237 -0.98 -13.99 5.83
CA LEU A 237 -1.53 -15.31 5.54
C LEU A 237 -3.00 -15.44 5.98
N THR A 238 -3.83 -14.49 5.58
CA THR A 238 -5.28 -14.47 5.87
C THR A 238 -6.11 -14.48 4.59
N LYS A 239 -7.41 -14.77 4.72
CA LYS A 239 -8.32 -14.72 3.58
C LYS A 239 -8.33 -13.34 2.94
N GLY A 240 -8.21 -13.33 1.60
CA GLY A 240 -8.28 -12.11 0.81
C GLY A 240 -9.63 -11.40 0.94
N HIS A 241 -9.65 -10.11 0.65
CA HIS A 241 -10.79 -9.18 0.81
C HIS A 241 -12.13 -9.58 0.15
N THR A 242 -12.14 -10.63 -0.66
CA THR A 242 -13.34 -11.17 -1.32
C THR A 242 -13.87 -12.45 -0.65
N GLY A 243 -13.22 -12.95 0.42
CA GLY A 243 -13.62 -14.14 1.13
C GLY A 243 -14.70 -13.89 2.20
N TYR A 244 -15.41 -14.95 2.59
CA TYR A 244 -16.44 -14.93 3.64
C TYR A 244 -15.91 -14.38 4.97
N PHE A 245 -14.72 -14.80 5.39
CA PHE A 245 -14.09 -14.39 6.65
C PHE A 245 -12.88 -13.49 6.39
N SER A 246 -13.06 -12.42 5.62
CA SER A 246 -11.95 -11.60 5.12
C SER A 246 -11.67 -10.33 5.90
N CYS A 247 -12.55 -9.96 6.85
CA CYS A 247 -12.33 -8.76 7.66
C CYS A 247 -11.08 -8.90 8.51
N SER A 248 -10.13 -7.96 8.42
CA SER A 248 -8.92 -7.97 9.25
C SER A 248 -9.15 -7.42 10.67
N LYS A 249 -10.31 -6.82 10.93
CA LYS A 249 -10.61 -6.14 12.21
C LYS A 249 -11.75 -6.76 13.02
N CYS A 250 -12.59 -7.61 12.44
CA CYS A 250 -13.62 -8.36 13.18
C CYS A 250 -13.86 -9.75 12.61
N THR A 251 -14.60 -10.55 13.38
CA THR A 251 -14.93 -11.95 13.10
C THR A 251 -16.12 -12.14 12.16
N ILE A 252 -16.67 -11.06 11.60
CA ILE A 252 -17.88 -11.11 10.78
C ILE A 252 -17.76 -12.07 9.59
N GLU A 253 -18.80 -12.89 9.40
CA GLU A 253 -18.99 -13.70 8.20
C GLU A 253 -19.74 -12.89 7.14
N GLY A 254 -19.28 -12.97 5.90
CA GLY A 254 -19.92 -12.34 4.76
C GLY A 254 -20.97 -13.25 4.11
N ASP A 255 -22.06 -12.67 3.64
CA ASP A 255 -23.08 -13.35 2.84
C ASP A 255 -22.75 -13.29 1.35
N PHE A 256 -23.06 -14.35 0.60
CA PHE A 256 -22.98 -14.32 -0.86
C PHE A 256 -24.27 -13.77 -1.47
N ILE A 257 -24.22 -12.52 -1.93
CA ILE A 257 -25.37 -11.79 -2.48
C ILE A 257 -25.01 -11.25 -3.86
N ALA A 258 -25.83 -11.55 -4.86
CA ALA A 258 -25.69 -11.05 -6.23
C ALA A 258 -24.26 -11.24 -6.81
N ASN A 259 -23.73 -12.46 -6.70
CA ASN A 259 -22.40 -12.87 -7.17
C ASN A 259 -21.22 -12.18 -6.48
N ARG A 260 -21.39 -11.73 -5.23
CA ARG A 260 -20.35 -11.05 -4.44
C ARG A 260 -20.48 -11.38 -2.95
N ILE A 261 -19.36 -11.37 -2.25
CA ILE A 261 -19.37 -11.38 -0.78
C ILE A 261 -19.69 -9.99 -0.24
N CYS A 262 -20.55 -9.99 0.77
CA CYS A 262 -21.29 -8.86 1.29
C CYS A 262 -21.33 -8.97 2.82
N PHE A 263 -21.29 -7.88 3.57
CA PHE A 263 -21.23 -7.96 5.04
C PHE A 263 -22.43 -7.27 5.68
N PRO A 264 -23.69 -7.69 5.45
CA PRO A 264 -24.86 -6.89 5.79
C PRO A 264 -25.17 -6.79 7.29
N ASN A 265 -24.56 -7.64 8.11
CA ASN A 265 -24.80 -7.69 9.54
C ASN A 265 -23.95 -6.66 10.30
N PHE A 266 -24.51 -6.06 11.37
CA PHE A 266 -23.79 -5.17 12.29
C PHE A 266 -23.41 -5.87 13.60
N HIS A 267 -23.73 -7.15 13.75
CA HIS A 267 -23.28 -7.98 14.87
C HIS A 267 -21.96 -8.64 14.50
N TYR A 268 -20.91 -8.28 15.22
CA TYR A 268 -19.56 -8.80 15.04
C TYR A 268 -18.76 -8.60 16.31
N GLU A 269 -17.73 -9.43 16.50
CA GLU A 269 -16.75 -9.24 17.57
C GLU A 269 -15.49 -8.62 16.99
N ALA A 270 -14.93 -7.62 17.67
CA ALA A 270 -13.65 -7.04 17.27
C ALA A 270 -12.55 -8.09 17.41
N ARG A 271 -11.73 -8.21 16.37
CA ARG A 271 -10.54 -9.05 16.43
C ARG A 271 -9.49 -8.31 17.26
N THR A 272 -8.96 -8.97 18.27
CA THR A 272 -7.85 -8.50 19.10
C THR A 272 -6.55 -9.13 18.62
N ASP A 273 -5.42 -8.58 19.05
CA ASP A 273 -4.10 -9.15 18.77
C ASP A 273 -3.97 -10.57 19.34
N ASP A 274 -4.47 -10.83 20.56
CA ASP A 274 -4.53 -12.16 21.15
C ASP A 274 -5.37 -13.14 20.33
N SER A 275 -6.55 -12.70 19.85
CA SER A 275 -7.41 -13.57 19.06
C SER A 275 -6.79 -13.93 17.70
N PHE A 276 -6.02 -13.01 17.11
CA PHE A 276 -5.31 -13.24 15.87
C PHE A 276 -4.10 -14.15 16.08
N SER A 277 -3.28 -13.90 17.10
CA SER A 277 -2.05 -14.64 17.38
C SER A 277 -2.32 -16.10 17.77
N ASN A 278 -3.44 -16.35 18.44
CA ASN A 278 -3.92 -17.69 18.81
C ASN A 278 -4.82 -18.34 17.74
N HIS A 279 -5.04 -17.69 16.59
CA HIS A 279 -5.84 -18.22 15.49
C HIS A 279 -7.27 -18.65 15.90
N ILE A 280 -7.93 -17.87 16.78
CA ILE A 280 -9.26 -18.23 17.33
C ILE A 280 -10.31 -18.46 16.22
N GLN A 281 -10.25 -17.69 15.14
CA GLN A 281 -11.12 -17.87 13.97
C GLN A 281 -10.37 -18.57 12.83
N GLU A 282 -10.32 -19.90 12.87
CA GLU A 282 -9.56 -20.72 11.91
C GLU A 282 -9.87 -20.36 10.43
N GLU A 283 -11.13 -20.06 10.11
CA GLU A 283 -11.55 -19.75 8.75
C GLU A 283 -10.99 -18.42 8.23
N HIS A 284 -10.49 -17.53 9.09
CA HIS A 284 -9.82 -16.30 8.67
C HIS A 284 -8.39 -16.56 8.20
N HIS A 285 -7.74 -17.58 8.75
CA HIS A 285 -6.32 -17.84 8.58
C HIS A 285 -6.07 -18.85 7.44
N LEU A 286 -5.01 -18.61 6.66
CA LEU A 286 -4.50 -19.54 5.65
C LEU A 286 -3.19 -20.20 6.09
N GLY A 287 -2.59 -19.69 7.17
CA GLY A 287 -1.34 -20.16 7.75
C GLY A 287 -0.83 -19.19 8.80
N ARG A 288 0.34 -19.47 9.37
CA ARG A 288 0.99 -18.60 10.35
C ARG A 288 2.05 -17.72 9.69
N SER A 289 1.84 -16.41 9.74
CA SER A 289 2.83 -15.43 9.24
C SER A 289 3.99 -15.27 10.21
N ILE A 290 5.21 -15.20 9.69
CA ILE A 290 6.41 -14.90 10.50
C ILE A 290 6.45 -13.47 11.02
N LEU A 291 5.56 -12.58 10.57
CA LEU A 291 5.40 -11.25 11.17
C LEU A 291 5.05 -11.32 12.66
N LEU A 292 4.40 -12.40 13.11
CA LEU A 292 4.10 -12.65 14.53
C LEU A 292 5.35 -12.92 15.38
N ASN A 293 6.53 -13.07 14.75
CA ASN A 293 7.79 -13.27 15.46
C ASN A 293 8.52 -11.95 15.71
N ILE A 294 8.03 -10.82 15.19
CA ILE A 294 8.62 -9.50 15.43
C ILE A 294 8.29 -9.10 16.89
N PRO A 295 9.29 -8.81 17.74
CA PRO A 295 9.05 -8.40 19.13
C PRO A 295 8.24 -7.10 19.20
N HIS A 296 7.28 -7.05 20.13
CA HIS A 296 6.43 -5.87 20.37
C HIS A 296 5.68 -5.37 19.12
N PHE A 297 5.35 -6.28 18.20
CA PHE A 297 4.59 -5.97 17.00
C PHE A 297 3.36 -6.85 16.91
N ASP A 298 2.20 -6.23 17.06
CA ASP A 298 0.93 -6.92 16.98
C ASP A 298 0.20 -6.61 15.67
N ILE A 299 -0.16 -7.65 14.92
CA ILE A 299 -0.66 -7.53 13.54
C ILE A 299 -1.97 -6.73 13.48
N VAL A 300 -2.91 -6.94 14.41
CA VAL A 300 -4.20 -6.25 14.32
C VAL A 300 -3.99 -4.77 14.61
N SER A 301 -3.23 -4.41 15.65
CA SER A 301 -3.01 -3.01 16.02
C SER A 301 -2.09 -2.27 15.05
N HIS A 302 -0.99 -2.88 14.59
CA HIS A 302 0.05 -2.21 13.82
C HIS A 302 -0.12 -2.29 12.29
N ILE A 303 -1.11 -3.03 11.78
CA ILE A 303 -1.45 -3.04 10.34
C ILE A 303 -2.80 -2.32 10.12
N PRO A 304 -2.78 -0.98 9.94
CA PRO A 304 -4.00 -0.19 9.77
C PRO A 304 -4.70 -0.49 8.45
N LEU A 305 -5.97 -0.12 8.35
CA LEU A 305 -6.68 -0.16 7.08
C LEU A 305 -6.23 1.02 6.22
N ASP A 306 -6.02 0.77 4.93
CA ASP A 306 -5.63 1.84 4.03
C ASP A 306 -6.84 2.72 3.65
N TYR A 307 -6.83 3.95 4.18
CA TYR A 307 -7.79 5.00 3.88
C TYR A 307 -7.91 5.28 2.37
N MET A 308 -6.80 5.19 1.63
CA MET A 308 -6.77 5.53 0.20
C MET A 308 -7.62 4.55 -0.62
N HIS A 309 -7.38 3.25 -0.49
CA HIS A 309 -8.14 2.23 -1.18
C HIS A 309 -9.56 2.08 -0.61
N MET A 310 -9.72 2.17 0.70
CA MET A 310 -10.99 1.86 1.35
C MET A 310 -12.00 3.01 1.23
N ILE A 311 -11.63 4.25 1.57
CA ILE A 311 -12.54 5.40 1.52
C ILE A 311 -12.51 6.07 0.15
N CYS A 312 -11.34 6.50 -0.32
CA CYS A 312 -11.28 7.33 -1.51
C CYS A 312 -11.67 6.53 -2.76
N ILE A 313 -10.93 5.45 -3.04
CA ILE A 313 -11.23 4.59 -4.21
C ILE A 313 -12.48 3.75 -3.96
N GLY A 314 -12.60 3.14 -2.78
CA GLY A 314 -13.69 2.24 -2.45
C GLY A 314 -15.02 2.97 -2.32
N VAL A 315 -15.14 3.92 -1.40
CA VAL A 315 -16.43 4.55 -1.09
C VAL A 315 -16.78 5.71 -2.04
N VAL A 316 -15.91 6.71 -2.13
CA VAL A 316 -16.21 7.97 -2.83
C VAL A 316 -16.40 7.75 -4.32
N LYS A 317 -15.51 6.97 -4.95
CA LYS A 317 -15.62 6.68 -6.39
C LYS A 317 -16.92 6.00 -6.75
N LYS A 318 -17.44 5.15 -5.86
CA LYS A 318 -18.70 4.48 -6.08
C LYS A 318 -19.91 5.35 -5.81
N LEU A 319 -19.87 6.21 -4.80
CA LEU A 319 -20.91 7.22 -4.61
C LEU A 319 -21.11 8.00 -5.92
N ILE A 320 -20.01 8.49 -6.52
CA ILE A 320 -20.04 9.16 -7.82
C ILE A 320 -20.60 8.24 -8.92
N LYS A 321 -20.16 6.97 -8.97
CA LYS A 321 -20.70 5.99 -9.93
C LYS A 321 -22.22 5.79 -9.78
N LEU A 322 -22.73 5.72 -8.55
CA LEU A 322 -24.15 5.55 -8.26
C LEU A 322 -24.94 6.77 -8.72
N TRP A 323 -24.42 7.98 -8.46
CA TRP A 323 -25.09 9.22 -8.87
C TRP A 323 -25.19 9.37 -10.39
N ILE A 324 -24.18 8.89 -11.13
CA ILE A 324 -24.06 9.00 -12.59
C ILE A 324 -24.67 7.79 -13.35
N SER A 325 -24.97 6.69 -12.66
CA SER A 325 -25.41 5.40 -13.22
C SER A 325 -26.63 5.52 -14.19
N PRO A 326 -26.84 4.56 -15.12
CA PRO A 326 -27.96 4.59 -16.08
C PRO A 326 -29.37 4.62 -15.44
N LEU A 327 -30.35 4.98 -16.28
CA LEU A 327 -31.67 5.54 -15.99
C LEU A 327 -32.53 4.92 -14.86
N LYS A 328 -32.35 3.64 -14.49
CA LYS A 328 -33.19 3.01 -13.46
C LYS A 328 -32.85 3.45 -12.02
N THR A 329 -31.67 4.04 -11.81
CA THR A 329 -31.17 4.42 -10.47
C THR A 329 -30.40 5.75 -10.48
N ARG A 330 -30.59 6.57 -11.53
CA ARG A 330 -29.83 7.80 -11.76
C ARG A 330 -30.21 8.89 -10.76
N CYS A 331 -29.23 9.41 -10.01
CA CYS A 331 -29.44 10.55 -9.11
C CYS A 331 -29.10 11.91 -9.75
N LEU A 332 -28.21 11.92 -10.76
CA LEU A 332 -27.77 13.13 -11.46
C LEU A 332 -28.12 13.07 -12.96
N PHE A 333 -28.89 14.05 -13.42
CA PHE A 333 -29.15 14.26 -14.85
C PHE A 333 -27.96 14.91 -15.55
N SER A 334 -27.89 14.80 -16.89
CA SER A 334 -26.77 15.32 -17.69
C SER A 334 -26.49 16.81 -17.46
N TYR A 335 -27.53 17.66 -17.37
CA TYR A 335 -27.34 19.09 -17.12
C TYR A 335 -26.71 19.36 -15.74
N LYS A 336 -27.12 18.63 -14.70
CA LYS A 336 -26.54 18.72 -13.36
C LYS A 336 -25.06 18.31 -13.35
N MET A 337 -24.72 17.25 -14.09
CA MET A 337 -23.32 16.83 -14.24
C MET A 337 -22.46 17.92 -14.93
N LYS A 338 -23.02 18.61 -15.94
CA LYS A 338 -22.35 19.75 -16.59
C LYS A 338 -22.15 20.89 -15.60
N ASN A 339 -23.14 21.23 -14.77
CA ASN A 339 -23.02 22.25 -13.73
C ASN A 339 -21.94 21.91 -12.70
N ILE A 340 -21.91 20.66 -12.22
CA ILE A 340 -20.87 20.19 -11.29
C ILE A 340 -19.49 20.33 -11.93
N SER A 341 -19.35 19.92 -13.18
CA SER A 341 -18.06 19.96 -13.89
C SER A 341 -17.59 21.39 -14.11
N LYS A 342 -18.49 22.28 -14.52
CA LYS A 342 -18.21 23.72 -14.59
C LYS A 342 -17.72 24.26 -13.24
N SER A 343 -18.44 23.96 -12.16
CA SER A 343 -18.06 24.40 -10.81
C SER A 343 -16.69 23.85 -10.37
N LEU A 344 -16.37 22.59 -10.69
CA LEU A 344 -15.07 22.00 -10.42
C LEU A 344 -13.94 22.70 -11.21
N LEU A 345 -14.19 23.03 -12.48
CA LEU A 345 -13.26 23.77 -13.33
C LEU A 345 -13.07 25.22 -12.87
N ASP A 346 -14.12 25.88 -12.40
CA ASP A 346 -14.04 27.22 -11.82
C ASP A 346 -13.17 27.19 -10.54
N ILE A 347 -13.40 26.21 -9.65
CA ILE A 347 -12.60 26.03 -8.42
C ILE A 347 -11.14 25.68 -8.73
N ARG A 348 -10.87 25.05 -9.88
CA ARG A 348 -9.53 24.57 -10.28
C ARG A 348 -8.45 25.64 -10.18
N HIS A 349 -8.81 26.90 -10.46
CA HIS A 349 -7.89 28.04 -10.43
C HIS A 349 -7.47 28.45 -9.02
N PHE A 350 -8.27 28.09 -8.01
CA PHE A 350 -8.04 28.42 -6.61
C PHE A 350 -7.37 27.28 -5.82
N ILE A 351 -7.03 26.17 -6.48
CA ILE A 351 -6.41 25.02 -5.81
C ILE A 351 -4.91 25.24 -5.61
N PRO A 352 -4.44 25.23 -4.33
CA PRO A 352 -3.03 25.42 -4.01
C PRO A 352 -2.12 24.31 -4.54
N LYS A 353 -0.82 24.59 -4.64
CA LYS A 353 0.20 23.66 -5.16
C LYS A 353 0.42 22.43 -4.27
N GLU A 354 0.01 22.50 -3.01
CA GLU A 354 0.09 21.44 -2.01
C GLU A 354 -0.83 20.27 -2.37
N PHE A 355 -1.87 20.49 -3.16
CA PHE A 355 -2.67 19.42 -3.73
C PHE A 355 -1.95 18.81 -4.93
N ALA A 356 -1.72 17.50 -4.86
CA ALA A 356 -1.01 16.75 -5.91
C ALA A 356 -1.66 16.86 -7.30
N ARG A 357 -2.97 17.14 -7.37
CA ARG A 357 -3.75 17.26 -8.60
C ARG A 357 -4.80 18.35 -8.45
N ARG A 358 -5.18 18.95 -9.57
CA ARG A 358 -6.28 19.90 -9.64
C ARG A 358 -7.58 19.21 -10.08
N PRO A 359 -8.76 19.72 -9.68
CA PRO A 359 -10.05 19.19 -10.09
C PRO A 359 -10.17 19.04 -11.61
N ARG A 360 -10.80 17.94 -12.00
CA ARG A 360 -11.20 17.64 -13.37
C ARG A 360 -12.72 17.52 -13.43
N GLU A 361 -13.23 17.38 -14.63
CA GLU A 361 -14.64 17.19 -14.89
C GLU A 361 -15.15 15.88 -14.25
N ILE A 362 -16.41 15.86 -13.80
CA ILE A 362 -16.95 14.69 -13.08
C ILE A 362 -17.20 13.51 -14.02
N GLN A 363 -17.31 13.74 -15.33
CA GLN A 363 -17.42 12.69 -16.34
C GLN A 363 -16.19 11.77 -16.34
N ASP A 364 -15.02 12.33 -16.01
CA ASP A 364 -13.75 11.60 -15.96
C ASP A 364 -13.51 10.88 -14.63
N PHE A 365 -14.50 10.82 -13.73
CA PHE A 365 -14.32 10.26 -12.38
C PHE A 365 -13.75 8.82 -12.38
N ALA A 366 -14.00 8.06 -13.44
CA ALA A 366 -13.44 6.72 -13.62
C ALA A 366 -11.89 6.73 -13.64
N GLN A 367 -11.28 7.80 -14.13
CA GLN A 367 -9.83 8.02 -14.21
C GLN A 367 -9.28 8.85 -13.04
N TRP A 368 -10.11 9.33 -12.14
CA TRP A 368 -9.65 10.04 -10.95
C TRP A 368 -8.82 9.11 -10.07
N LYS A 369 -7.65 9.59 -9.65
CA LYS A 369 -6.82 8.92 -8.65
C LYS A 369 -7.35 9.20 -7.26
N ALA A 370 -6.88 8.44 -6.28
CA ALA A 370 -7.31 8.58 -4.90
C ALA A 370 -7.11 10.00 -4.33
N THR A 371 -6.06 10.70 -4.74
CA THR A 371 -5.81 12.10 -4.32
C THR A 371 -6.90 13.06 -4.77
N GLU A 372 -7.44 12.87 -5.98
CA GLU A 372 -8.56 13.67 -6.51
C GLU A 372 -9.87 13.31 -5.80
N LEU A 373 -10.10 12.03 -5.52
CA LEU A 373 -11.26 11.55 -4.76
C LEU A 373 -11.22 12.05 -3.30
N ARG A 374 -10.03 12.10 -2.69
CA ARG A 374 -9.79 12.69 -1.36
C ARG A 374 -10.11 14.19 -1.37
N GLN A 375 -9.61 14.91 -2.37
CA GLN A 375 -9.89 16.34 -2.52
C GLN A 375 -11.40 16.59 -2.67
N PHE A 376 -12.06 15.77 -3.50
CA PHE A 376 -13.50 15.83 -3.69
C PHE A 376 -14.26 15.56 -2.38
N LEU A 377 -13.91 14.49 -1.65
CA LEU A 377 -14.54 14.18 -0.39
C LEU A 377 -14.35 15.28 0.65
N LEU A 378 -13.13 15.79 0.83
CA LEU A 378 -12.77 16.64 1.98
C LEU A 378 -12.92 18.14 1.73
N TYR A 379 -13.05 18.59 0.48
CA TYR A 379 -13.01 20.02 0.14
C TYR A 379 -14.04 20.41 -0.92
N THR A 380 -13.93 19.89 -2.14
CA THR A 380 -14.68 20.46 -3.27
C THR A 380 -16.09 19.89 -3.41
N GLY A 381 -16.31 18.63 -3.01
CA GLY A 381 -17.58 17.92 -3.17
C GLY A 381 -18.72 18.56 -2.40
N SER A 382 -18.51 19.00 -1.15
CA SER A 382 -19.55 19.64 -0.34
C SER A 382 -20.07 20.94 -0.98
N VAL A 383 -19.20 21.65 -1.70
CA VAL A 383 -19.54 22.90 -2.40
C VAL A 383 -20.27 22.62 -3.71
N VAL A 384 -19.68 21.78 -4.59
CA VAL A 384 -20.21 21.58 -5.95
C VAL A 384 -21.48 20.73 -6.00
N LEU A 385 -21.74 19.92 -4.96
CA LEU A 385 -22.91 19.04 -4.92
C LEU A 385 -24.14 19.67 -4.28
N GLN A 386 -24.00 20.75 -3.50
CA GLN A 386 -25.06 21.30 -2.64
C GLN A 386 -26.36 21.62 -3.38
N LYS A 387 -26.26 22.20 -4.57
CA LYS A 387 -27.43 22.60 -5.39
C LYS A 387 -27.86 21.52 -6.38
N GLU A 388 -27.06 20.46 -6.53
CA GLU A 388 -27.18 19.50 -7.63
C GLU A 388 -27.75 18.16 -7.15
N LEU A 389 -27.36 17.68 -5.97
CA LEU A 389 -27.90 16.45 -5.39
C LEU A 389 -29.21 16.69 -4.62
N ASN A 390 -30.05 15.64 -4.55
CA ASN A 390 -31.21 15.63 -3.65
C ASN A 390 -30.74 15.78 -2.19
N SER A 391 -31.51 16.49 -1.37
CA SER A 391 -31.16 16.80 0.02
C SER A 391 -30.82 15.56 0.87
N VAL A 392 -31.51 14.44 0.68
CA VAL A 392 -31.26 13.18 1.41
C VAL A 392 -29.91 12.58 1.00
N ILE A 393 -29.63 12.54 -0.31
CA ILE A 393 -28.37 12.03 -0.86
C ILE A 393 -27.20 12.92 -0.45
N PHE A 394 -27.38 14.24 -0.55
CA PHE A 394 -26.38 15.22 -0.16
C PHE A 394 -26.07 15.17 1.33
N SER A 395 -27.10 15.05 2.18
CA SER A 395 -26.95 14.88 3.63
C SER A 395 -26.14 13.62 3.97
N ASN A 396 -26.42 12.48 3.31
CA ASN A 396 -25.62 11.27 3.49
C ASN A 396 -24.16 11.46 3.06
N PHE A 397 -23.88 12.15 1.96
CA PHE A 397 -22.51 12.51 1.57
C PHE A 397 -21.84 13.42 2.62
N LEU A 398 -22.56 14.40 3.17
CA LEU A 398 -22.05 15.28 4.22
C LEU A 398 -21.72 14.52 5.51
N THR A 399 -22.52 13.53 5.90
CA THR A 399 -22.21 12.65 7.04
C THR A 399 -20.85 11.98 6.87
N LEU A 400 -20.56 11.44 5.68
CA LEU A 400 -19.26 10.86 5.37
C LEU A 400 -18.15 11.93 5.35
N HIS A 401 -18.40 13.09 4.75
CA HIS A 401 -17.46 14.21 4.71
C HIS A 401 -17.02 14.60 6.12
N VAL A 402 -17.96 14.84 7.04
CA VAL A 402 -17.68 15.26 8.42
C VAL A 402 -16.93 14.16 9.17
N ALA A 403 -17.39 12.91 9.09
CA ALA A 403 -16.74 11.81 9.79
C ALA A 403 -15.28 11.65 9.37
N ILE A 404 -15.02 11.67 8.06
CA ILE A 404 -13.65 11.51 7.52
C ILE A 404 -12.80 12.76 7.75
N ARG A 405 -13.41 13.95 7.78
CA ARG A 405 -12.73 15.20 8.14
C ARG A 405 -12.18 15.13 9.56
N ILE A 406 -12.98 14.66 10.51
CA ILE A 406 -12.57 14.42 11.90
C ILE A 406 -11.40 13.44 11.95
N LEU A 407 -11.52 12.28 11.30
CA LEU A 407 -10.48 11.24 11.32
C LEU A 407 -9.17 11.65 10.62
N CYS A 408 -9.19 12.71 9.80
CA CYS A 408 -8.00 13.26 9.16
C CYS A 408 -7.34 14.40 9.95
N GLN A 409 -7.88 14.80 11.10
CA GLN A 409 -7.28 15.81 11.97
C GLN A 409 -6.07 15.25 12.72
N ARG A 410 -5.21 16.14 13.24
CA ARG A 410 -4.01 15.73 14.00
C ARG A 410 -4.36 15.05 15.32
N ASN A 411 -5.41 15.52 15.99
CA ASN A 411 -5.87 15.00 17.29
C ASN A 411 -7.34 14.55 17.15
N PRO A 412 -7.60 13.41 16.49
CA PRO A 412 -8.97 12.93 16.29
C PRO A 412 -9.62 12.42 17.60
N ASP A 413 -8.83 12.17 18.65
CA ASP A 413 -9.27 11.49 19.89
C ASP A 413 -10.46 12.16 20.57
N GLU A 414 -10.54 13.49 20.52
CA GLU A 414 -11.66 14.26 21.09
C GLU A 414 -13.01 13.91 20.44
N TYR A 415 -13.01 13.62 19.13
CA TYR A 415 -14.23 13.41 18.34
C TYR A 415 -14.31 12.01 17.72
N ILE A 416 -13.45 11.10 18.15
CA ILE A 416 -13.32 9.76 17.56
C ILE A 416 -14.62 8.95 17.69
N GLU A 417 -15.27 9.04 18.85
CA GLU A 417 -16.58 8.44 19.11
C GLU A 417 -17.67 9.05 18.20
N TYR A 418 -17.61 10.36 18.00
CA TYR A 418 -18.57 11.05 17.15
C TYR A 418 -18.39 10.67 15.69
N ALA A 419 -17.16 10.61 15.18
CA ALA A 419 -16.85 10.11 13.85
C ALA A 419 -17.35 8.67 13.65
N ARG A 420 -17.20 7.82 14.68
CA ARG A 420 -17.72 6.44 14.67
C ARG A 420 -19.24 6.40 14.50
N LYS A 421 -19.97 7.19 15.30
CA LYS A 421 -21.43 7.32 15.19
C LYS A 421 -21.87 7.83 13.83
N LEU A 422 -21.16 8.82 13.28
CA LEU A 422 -21.42 9.35 11.94
C LEU A 422 -21.19 8.28 10.84
N LEU A 423 -20.14 7.47 10.94
CA LEU A 423 -19.89 6.40 9.98
C LEU A 423 -20.96 5.30 10.03
N LYS A 424 -21.38 4.91 11.24
CA LYS A 424 -22.50 3.98 11.41
C LYS A 424 -23.78 4.54 10.78
N HIS A 425 -24.10 5.79 11.10
CA HIS A 425 -25.25 6.49 10.53
C HIS A 425 -25.15 6.61 9.00
N PHE A 426 -23.97 6.91 8.46
CA PHE A 426 -23.72 6.96 7.03
C PHE A 426 -24.07 5.64 6.36
N VAL A 427 -23.63 4.49 6.90
CA VAL A 427 -23.92 3.17 6.34
C VAL A 427 -25.40 2.84 6.43
N GLU A 428 -26.05 3.07 7.57
CA GLU A 428 -27.48 2.82 7.75
C GLU A 428 -28.34 3.63 6.77
N CYS A 429 -28.01 4.92 6.59
CA CYS A 429 -28.65 5.77 5.60
C CYS A 429 -28.31 5.35 4.17
N PHE A 430 -27.06 4.98 3.90
CA PHE A 430 -26.64 4.51 2.58
C PHE A 430 -27.45 3.29 2.15
N ILE A 431 -27.63 2.31 3.05
CA ILE A 431 -28.49 1.16 2.78
C ILE A 431 -29.86 1.66 2.33
N LYS A 432 -30.57 2.43 3.16
CA LYS A 432 -31.92 2.95 2.86
C LYS A 432 -32.03 3.73 1.55
N ILE A 433 -31.05 4.60 1.26
CA ILE A 433 -31.04 5.48 0.08
C ILE A 433 -30.81 4.67 -1.20
N TYR A 434 -29.93 3.68 -1.16
CA TYR A 434 -29.48 2.97 -2.36
C TYR A 434 -30.00 1.52 -2.46
N VAL A 435 -30.94 1.06 -1.61
CA VAL A 435 -31.53 -0.31 -1.59
C VAL A 435 -31.99 -0.78 -2.98
N LEU A 436 -32.52 0.11 -3.83
CA LEU A 436 -32.98 -0.27 -5.18
C LEU A 436 -31.83 -0.64 -6.14
N VAL A 437 -30.60 -0.22 -5.81
CA VAL A 437 -29.39 -0.63 -6.51
C VAL A 437 -28.82 -1.85 -5.77
N ARG A 438 -29.08 -3.06 -6.29
CA ARG A 438 -28.61 -4.38 -5.77
C ARG A 438 -27.07 -4.57 -5.73
N ILE A 439 -26.29 -3.51 -5.50
CA ILE A 439 -24.83 -3.40 -5.68
C ILE A 439 -24.14 -2.79 -4.42
N ALA A 440 -24.89 -2.60 -3.33
CA ALA A 440 -24.52 -1.79 -2.15
C ALA A 440 -23.72 -2.51 -1.05
N CYS A 441 -23.53 -3.82 -1.12
CA CYS A 441 -23.17 -4.58 0.08
C CYS A 441 -21.66 -4.63 0.44
N THR A 442 -20.76 -4.19 -0.45
CA THR A 442 -19.32 -4.05 -0.14
C THR A 442 -19.03 -2.90 0.85
N TYR A 443 -20.01 -2.01 1.09
CA TYR A 443 -19.88 -0.79 1.91
C TYR A 443 -19.98 -1.06 3.40
N ILE A 444 -20.67 -2.13 3.76
CA ILE A 444 -20.94 -2.47 5.15
C ILE A 444 -19.64 -2.98 5.79
N TYR A 445 -18.77 -3.65 5.00
CA TYR A 445 -17.38 -3.93 5.35
C TYR A 445 -16.58 -2.67 5.70
N VAL A 446 -16.66 -1.61 4.89
CA VAL A 446 -15.88 -0.38 5.09
C VAL A 446 -16.33 0.37 6.34
N GLY A 447 -17.64 0.52 6.57
CA GLY A 447 -18.14 1.17 7.78
C GLY A 447 -17.80 0.39 9.04
N ILE A 448 -17.99 -0.94 9.03
CA ILE A 448 -17.64 -1.83 10.15
C ILE A 448 -16.15 -1.77 10.47
N CYS A 449 -15.30 -1.84 9.44
CA CYS A 449 -13.84 -1.85 9.62
C CYS A 449 -13.31 -0.51 10.15
N ILE A 450 -13.86 0.63 9.71
CA ILE A 450 -13.47 1.95 10.26
C ILE A 450 -14.00 2.14 11.67
N ILE A 451 -15.20 1.64 11.98
CA ILE A 451 -15.75 1.67 13.34
C ILE A 451 -14.80 0.99 14.33
N ILE A 452 -14.12 -0.08 13.91
CA ILE A 452 -13.21 -0.87 14.76
C ILE A 452 -11.79 -0.29 14.82
N GLN A 453 -11.26 0.30 13.74
CA GLN A 453 -9.90 0.88 13.73
C GLN A 453 -9.69 1.96 14.81
N TYR A 454 -10.78 2.54 15.31
CA TYR A 454 -10.80 3.66 16.24
C TYR A 454 -11.56 3.32 17.55
N SER A 455 -11.62 2.02 17.88
CA SER A 455 -11.98 1.51 19.22
C SER A 455 -10.80 1.78 20.18
N PRO A 456 -11.00 1.94 21.50
CA PRO A 456 -9.96 2.38 22.45
C PRO A 456 -8.93 1.28 22.80
N ILE A 457 -8.51 0.50 21.81
CA ILE A 457 -7.30 -0.32 21.88
C ILE A 457 -6.25 0.53 21.16
N GLN A 458 -5.76 1.53 21.89
CA GLN A 458 -4.59 2.35 21.51
C GLN A 458 -3.32 1.51 21.59
#